data_AF-R9J2Z3-F1
#
_entry.id   AF-R9J2Z3-F1
#
_cell.length_a   1.000
_cell.length_b   1.000
_cell.length_c   1.000
_cell.angle_alpha   90.00
_cell.angle_beta   90.00
_cell.angle_gamma   90.00
#
_symmetry.space_group_name_H-M   'P 1'
#
loop_
_entity.id
_entity.type
_entity.pdbx_description
1 polymer ?
#
loop_
_entity_poly.entity_id
_entity_poly.type
_entity_poly.pdbx_seq_one_letter_code
_entity_poly.pdbx_strand_id
1 'polypeptide(L)'
;MSAETTMIQPHIISDETIWNQSDFKALYFQNLLKNTNYVLCSVSAAEYLGLCNCTTETETYVLSKEECIANNIQIVTTDGTLHTSVNQTINDLLADKTIDEQVIFESLADQYFKNNYADLTITPDNQDAFNYYKPMAEMYYHSEI
;
A
#
# COMPACT_ATOMS: atom_id res chain seq x y z
N MET A 1 -21.24 13.45 -17.15
CA MET A 1 -21.63 12.70 -15.94
C MET A 1 -20.35 12.13 -15.38
N SER A 2 -19.77 12.79 -14.37
CA SER A 2 -18.61 12.25 -13.68
C SER A 2 -19.13 11.11 -12.81
N ALA A 3 -18.65 9.89 -13.05
CA ALA A 3 -18.86 8.81 -12.11
C ALA A 3 -18.12 9.22 -10.84
N GLU A 4 -18.84 9.41 -9.73
CA GLU A 4 -18.20 9.45 -8.42
C GLU A 4 -17.58 8.07 -8.21
N THR A 5 -16.28 7.96 -8.43
CA THR A 5 -15.51 6.78 -8.02
C THR A 5 -15.66 6.70 -6.51
N THR A 6 -16.57 5.85 -6.04
CA THR A 6 -16.75 5.61 -4.61
C THR A 6 -15.49 4.91 -4.14
N MET A 7 -14.64 5.64 -3.41
CA MET A 7 -13.46 5.10 -2.75
C MET A 7 -13.94 3.98 -1.83
N ILE A 8 -13.49 2.75 -2.08
CA ILE A 8 -13.80 1.64 -1.20
C ILE A 8 -13.00 1.81 0.09
N GLN A 9 -13.69 1.90 1.23
CA GLN A 9 -13.05 2.04 2.53
C GLN A 9 -12.46 0.68 2.94
N PRO A 10 -11.16 0.60 3.28
CA PRO A 10 -10.59 -0.60 3.85
C PRO A 10 -11.24 -0.99 5.18
N HIS A 11 -11.32 -2.29 5.44
CA HIS A 11 -11.57 -2.82 6.77
C HIS A 11 -10.27 -2.78 7.58
N ILE A 12 -10.37 -2.44 8.86
CA ILE A 12 -9.22 -2.45 9.77
C ILE A 12 -9.35 -3.67 10.68
N ILE A 13 -8.37 -4.56 10.63
CA ILE A 13 -8.29 -5.75 11.49
C ILE A 13 -6.98 -5.74 12.27
N SER A 14 -6.95 -6.39 13.42
CA SER A 14 -5.74 -6.57 14.24
C SER A 14 -5.85 -7.81 15.13
N ASP A 15 -4.71 -8.43 15.43
CA ASP A 15 -4.63 -9.53 16.40
C ASP A 15 -3.29 -9.48 17.16
N GLU A 16 -3.34 -9.00 18.40
CA GLU A 16 -2.17 -8.91 19.28
C GLU A 16 -1.54 -10.27 19.60
N THR A 17 -2.31 -11.36 19.58
CA THR A 17 -1.76 -12.69 19.84
C THR A 17 -0.88 -13.14 18.68
N ILE A 18 -1.33 -12.90 17.45
CA ILE A 18 -0.55 -13.20 16.23
C ILE A 18 0.67 -12.28 16.14
N TRP A 19 0.51 -11.00 16.50
CA TRP A 19 1.62 -10.04 16.55
C TRP A 19 2.74 -10.52 17.47
N ASN A 20 2.42 -10.89 18.70
CA ASN A 20 3.40 -11.36 19.68
C ASN A 20 4.06 -12.71 19.31
N GLN A 21 3.51 -13.43 18.34
CA GLN A 21 4.07 -14.68 17.81
C GLN A 21 4.88 -14.48 16.52
N SER A 22 4.95 -13.25 16.02
CA SER A 22 5.59 -12.92 14.74
C SER A 22 6.85 -12.10 14.99
N ASP A 23 7.97 -12.55 14.45
CA ASP A 23 9.27 -11.89 14.64
C ASP A 23 9.38 -10.52 13.94
N PHE A 24 8.58 -10.29 12.90
CA PHE A 24 8.55 -9.06 12.13
C PHE A 24 7.20 -8.84 11.44
N LYS A 25 6.93 -7.61 11.02
CA LYS A 25 5.64 -7.14 10.49
C LYS A 25 5.15 -7.92 9.27
N ALA A 26 6.04 -8.26 8.33
CA ALA A 26 5.65 -9.07 7.18
C ALA A 26 5.17 -10.49 7.57
N LEU A 27 5.81 -11.11 8.57
CA LEU A 27 5.35 -12.41 9.11
C LEU A 27 4.03 -12.29 9.85
N TYR A 28 3.81 -11.18 10.57
CA TYR A 28 2.53 -10.87 11.18
C TYR A 28 1.40 -10.84 10.13
N PHE A 29 1.59 -10.12 9.02
CA PHE A 29 0.61 -10.10 7.94
C PHE A 29 0.33 -11.48 7.35
N GLN A 30 1.37 -12.26 7.08
CA GLN A 30 1.23 -13.64 6.57
C GLN A 30 0.39 -14.51 7.52
N ASN A 31 0.66 -14.43 8.83
CA ASN A 31 -0.05 -15.21 9.84
C ASN A 31 -1.49 -14.71 10.05
N LEU A 32 -1.70 -13.39 10.08
CA LEU A 32 -3.02 -12.77 10.27
C LEU A 32 -3.98 -13.11 9.13
N LEU A 33 -3.49 -13.08 7.89
CA LEU A 33 -4.32 -13.34 6.70
C LEU A 33 -4.40 -14.83 6.34
N LYS A 34 -3.71 -15.71 7.06
CA LYS A 34 -3.66 -17.14 6.78
C LYS A 34 -5.07 -17.74 6.78
N ASN A 35 -5.42 -18.44 5.69
CA ASN A 35 -6.73 -19.06 5.48
C ASN A 35 -7.90 -18.05 5.45
N THR A 36 -7.65 -16.79 5.15
CA THR A 36 -8.69 -15.77 4.94
C THR A 36 -8.82 -15.43 3.45
N ASN A 37 -9.89 -14.72 3.09
CA ASN A 37 -10.05 -14.11 1.76
C ASN A 37 -9.70 -12.62 1.77
N TYR A 38 -8.94 -12.16 2.77
CA TYR A 38 -8.53 -10.77 2.85
C TYR A 38 -7.31 -10.49 1.97
N VAL A 39 -7.24 -9.26 1.48
CA VAL A 39 -6.21 -8.71 0.62
C VAL A 39 -5.65 -7.49 1.33
N LEU A 40 -4.34 -7.44 1.59
CA LEU A 40 -3.70 -6.22 2.11
C LEU A 40 -3.85 -5.08 1.11
N CYS A 41 -4.12 -3.88 1.59
CA CYS A 41 -4.25 -2.68 0.76
C CYS A 41 -3.67 -1.45 1.48
N SER A 42 -3.61 -0.31 0.78
CA SER A 42 -3.13 0.96 1.35
C SER A 42 -1.79 0.81 2.08
N VAL A 43 -1.62 1.43 3.25
CA VAL A 43 -0.38 1.40 4.04
C VAL A 43 0.07 -0.02 4.41
N SER A 44 -0.84 -0.93 4.75
CA SER A 44 -0.44 -2.31 5.09
C SER A 44 0.12 -3.08 3.91
N ALA A 45 -0.37 -2.83 2.69
CA ALA A 45 0.26 -3.35 1.48
C ALA A 45 1.62 -2.71 1.23
N ALA A 46 1.76 -1.39 1.45
CA ALA A 46 3.03 -0.69 1.31
C ALA A 46 4.11 -1.24 2.26
N GLU A 47 3.76 -1.45 3.53
CA GLU A 47 4.62 -2.07 4.53
C GLU A 47 5.01 -3.50 4.13
N TYR A 48 4.04 -4.33 3.72
CA TYR A 48 4.30 -5.72 3.31
C TYR A 48 5.19 -5.83 2.06
N LEU A 49 4.99 -4.92 1.10
CA LEU A 49 5.78 -4.85 -0.14
C LEU A 49 7.18 -4.24 0.08
N GLY A 50 7.46 -3.71 1.27
CA GLY A 50 8.71 -3.02 1.57
C GLY A 50 8.84 -1.65 0.89
N LEU A 51 7.72 -1.01 0.54
CA LEU A 51 7.69 0.31 -0.09
C LEU A 51 7.97 1.44 0.91
N CYS A 52 7.66 1.20 2.17
CA CYS A 52 7.91 2.12 3.27
C CYS A 52 8.43 1.37 4.49
N ASN A 53 8.98 2.12 5.44
CA ASN A 53 9.34 1.59 6.73
C ASN A 53 8.10 1.07 7.45
N CYS A 54 8.21 -0.14 8.02
CA CYS A 54 7.13 -0.73 8.80
C CYS A 54 6.98 -0.02 10.15
N THR A 55 5.74 0.23 10.54
CA THR A 55 5.38 0.58 11.90
C THR A 55 5.31 -0.66 12.80
N THR A 56 5.24 -0.43 14.11
CA THR A 56 4.94 -1.49 15.10
C THR A 56 3.46 -1.58 15.43
N GLU A 57 2.61 -0.78 14.79
CA GLU A 57 1.16 -0.80 15.02
C GLU A 57 0.57 -2.10 14.49
N THR A 58 -0.48 -2.64 15.11
CA THR A 58 -1.07 -3.92 14.70
C THR A 58 -2.26 -3.76 13.74
N GLU A 59 -2.76 -2.54 13.60
CA GLU A 59 -3.81 -2.19 12.64
C GLU A 59 -3.38 -2.59 11.22
N THR A 60 -4.27 -3.31 10.55
CA THR A 60 -4.03 -3.88 9.24
C THR A 60 -5.19 -3.56 8.33
N TYR A 61 -4.89 -2.85 7.24
CA TYR A 61 -5.86 -2.39 6.26
C TYR A 61 -6.08 -3.48 5.20
N VAL A 62 -7.30 -3.98 5.12
CA VAL A 62 -7.66 -5.07 4.21
C VAL A 62 -8.93 -4.79 3.43
N LEU A 63 -9.01 -5.36 2.24
CA LEU A 63 -10.24 -5.55 1.49
C LEU A 63 -10.55 -7.05 1.41
N SER A 64 -11.81 -7.43 1.29
CA SER A 64 -12.13 -8.79 0.88
C SER A 64 -11.81 -8.99 -0.61
N LYS A 65 -11.46 -10.22 -0.99
CA LYS A 65 -11.24 -10.58 -2.39
C LYS A 65 -12.46 -10.30 -3.27
N GLU A 66 -13.67 -10.44 -2.73
CA GLU A 66 -14.92 -10.15 -3.43
C GLU A 66 -15.07 -8.65 -3.74
N GLU A 67 -14.76 -7.79 -2.77
CA GLU A 67 -14.71 -6.34 -2.95
C GLU A 67 -13.68 -5.92 -4.00
N CYS A 68 -12.50 -6.55 -3.98
CA CYS A 68 -11.48 -6.29 -5.00
C CYS A 68 -11.97 -6.64 -6.41
N ILE A 69 -12.62 -7.80 -6.58
CA ILE A 69 -13.17 -8.23 -7.88
C ILE A 69 -14.26 -7.28 -8.34
N ALA A 70 -15.19 -6.90 -7.45
CA ALA A 70 -16.31 -6.02 -7.78
C ALA A 70 -15.85 -4.63 -8.25
N ASN A 71 -14.70 -4.15 -7.74
CA ASN A 71 -14.15 -2.83 -8.03
C ASN A 71 -12.94 -2.85 -8.99
N ASN A 72 -12.63 -4.00 -9.60
CA ASN A 72 -11.48 -4.18 -10.49
C ASN A 72 -10.12 -3.77 -9.86
N ILE A 73 -9.96 -3.99 -8.56
CA ILE A 73 -8.72 -3.73 -7.82
C ILE A 73 -7.67 -4.77 -8.24
N GLN A 74 -6.48 -4.30 -8.60
CA GLN A 74 -5.39 -5.19 -9.03
C GLN A 74 -4.74 -5.87 -7.82
N ILE A 75 -4.96 -7.17 -7.67
CA ILE A 75 -4.44 -7.99 -6.57
C ILE A 75 -3.38 -8.99 -7.05
N VAL A 76 -2.42 -9.29 -6.19
CA VAL A 76 -1.31 -10.22 -6.40
C VAL A 76 -1.19 -11.15 -5.18
N THR A 77 -0.63 -12.34 -5.38
CA THR A 77 -0.24 -13.23 -4.28
C THR A 77 1.28 -13.38 -4.26
N THR A 78 1.89 -13.07 -3.11
CA THR A 78 3.31 -13.32 -2.83
C THR A 78 3.40 -14.13 -1.55
N ASP A 79 4.19 -15.22 -1.54
CA ASP A 79 4.35 -16.11 -0.38
C ASP A 79 3.02 -16.53 0.29
N GLY A 80 1.99 -16.76 -0.52
CA GLY A 80 0.66 -17.17 -0.06
C GLY A 80 -0.20 -16.05 0.54
N THR A 81 0.28 -14.81 0.59
CA THR A 81 -0.46 -13.63 1.09
C THR A 81 -1.01 -12.83 -0.07
N LEU A 82 -2.29 -12.49 -0.01
CA LEU A 82 -2.95 -11.62 -1.00
C LEU A 82 -2.71 -10.16 -0.62
N HIS A 83 -2.35 -9.34 -1.60
CA HIS A 83 -2.16 -7.90 -1.45
C HIS A 83 -2.46 -7.17 -2.76
N THR A 84 -2.69 -5.86 -2.71
CA THR A 84 -2.75 -5.01 -3.89
C THR A 84 -1.41 -4.98 -4.62
N SER A 85 -1.42 -4.86 -5.94
CA SER A 85 -0.19 -4.67 -6.72
C SER A 85 0.50 -3.35 -6.34
N VAL A 86 1.80 -3.20 -6.62
CA VAL A 86 2.53 -1.93 -6.37
C VAL A 86 1.83 -0.73 -7.01
N ASN A 87 1.37 -0.87 -8.26
CA ASN A 87 0.61 0.18 -8.96
C ASN A 87 -0.68 0.55 -8.22
N GLN A 88 -1.44 -0.46 -7.79
CA GLN A 88 -2.68 -0.24 -7.06
C GLN A 88 -2.40 0.41 -5.70
N THR A 89 -1.46 -0.14 -4.92
CA THR A 89 -1.08 0.39 -3.60
C THR A 89 -0.68 1.86 -3.68
N ILE A 90 0.17 2.24 -4.63
CA ILE A 90 0.59 3.64 -4.78
C ILE A 90 -0.59 4.54 -5.18
N ASN A 91 -1.49 4.08 -6.05
CA ASN A 91 -2.69 4.85 -6.38
C ASN A 91 -3.65 4.96 -5.19
N ASP A 92 -3.77 3.93 -4.36
CA ASP A 92 -4.58 3.99 -3.13
C ASP A 92 -4.02 5.03 -2.16
N LEU A 93 -2.68 5.04 -1.97
CA LEU A 93 -1.99 6.03 -1.12
C LEU A 93 -2.15 7.46 -1.64
N LEU A 94 -2.03 7.69 -2.95
CA LEU A 94 -2.17 9.01 -3.55
C LEU A 94 -3.61 9.55 -3.51
N ALA A 95 -4.60 8.65 -3.51
CA ALA A 95 -6.01 9.02 -3.44
C ALA A 95 -6.48 9.33 -2.00
N ASP A 96 -5.79 8.79 -0.99
CA ASP A 96 -6.11 8.99 0.42
C ASP A 96 -5.52 10.31 0.94
N LYS A 97 -6.40 11.24 1.34
CA LYS A 97 -6.01 12.56 1.87
C LYS A 97 -5.70 12.54 3.37
N THR A 98 -5.84 11.40 4.01
CA THR A 98 -5.67 11.22 5.46
C THR A 98 -4.44 10.41 5.82
N ILE A 99 -3.82 9.77 4.83
CA ILE A 99 -2.61 8.98 5.05
C ILE A 99 -1.41 9.89 5.35
N ASP A 100 -0.48 9.36 6.15
CA ASP A 100 0.80 10.03 6.40
C ASP A 100 1.57 10.21 5.09
N GLU A 101 1.91 11.45 4.77
CA GLU A 101 2.66 11.80 3.56
C GLU A 101 4.02 11.10 3.51
N GLN A 102 4.62 10.76 4.66
CA GLN A 102 5.87 10.01 4.71
C GLN A 102 5.77 8.66 4.00
N VAL A 103 4.65 7.96 4.14
CA VAL A 103 4.42 6.66 3.46
C VAL A 103 4.40 6.86 1.94
N ILE A 104 3.81 7.96 1.46
CA ILE A 104 3.79 8.31 0.04
C ILE A 104 5.20 8.63 -0.46
N PHE A 105 5.95 9.46 0.28
CA PHE A 105 7.33 9.83 -0.09
C PHE A 105 8.23 8.61 -0.20
N GLU A 106 8.21 7.73 0.80
CA GLU A 106 9.02 6.50 0.82
C GLU A 106 8.62 5.55 -0.32
N SER A 107 7.32 5.34 -0.53
CA SER A 107 6.82 4.45 -1.58
C SER A 107 7.20 4.93 -2.99
N LEU A 108 7.12 6.23 -3.23
CA LEU A 108 7.56 6.82 -4.50
C LEU A 108 9.09 6.86 -4.63
N ALA A 109 9.83 7.04 -3.53
CA ALA A 109 11.28 6.96 -3.55
C ALA A 109 11.72 5.55 -3.97
N ASP A 110 11.16 4.50 -3.37
CA ASP A 110 11.45 3.11 -3.77
C ASP A 110 11.28 2.91 -5.28
N GLN A 111 10.15 3.36 -5.86
CA GLN A 111 9.93 3.22 -7.31
C GLN A 111 10.90 4.05 -8.16
N TYR A 112 11.30 5.24 -7.69
CA TYR A 112 12.30 6.04 -8.38
C TYR A 112 13.67 5.36 -8.40
N PHE A 113 14.16 4.92 -7.25
CA PHE A 113 15.49 4.32 -7.14
C PHE A 113 15.56 2.92 -7.74
N LYS A 114 14.43 2.21 -7.80
CA LYS A 114 14.32 0.92 -8.48
C LYS A 114 14.54 1.04 -9.99
N ASN A 115 13.80 1.92 -10.67
CA ASN A 115 13.87 2.06 -12.13
C ASN A 115 13.31 3.37 -12.70
N ASN A 116 13.43 4.48 -11.97
CA ASN A 116 12.93 5.80 -12.36
C ASN A 116 11.46 5.76 -12.78
N TYR A 117 10.62 5.10 -11.98
CA TYR A 117 9.18 4.95 -12.20
C TYR A 117 8.77 4.20 -13.49
N ALA A 118 9.68 3.50 -14.17
CA ALA A 118 9.40 2.93 -15.50
C ALA A 118 8.22 1.95 -15.51
N ASP A 119 7.97 1.25 -14.40
CA ASP A 119 6.87 0.28 -14.26
C ASP A 119 5.64 0.88 -13.52
N LEU A 120 5.73 2.14 -13.09
CA LEU A 120 4.69 2.80 -12.31
C LEU A 120 3.65 3.44 -13.25
N THR A 121 2.40 3.05 -13.08
CA THR A 121 1.23 3.58 -13.79
C THR A 121 0.33 4.31 -12.79
N ILE A 122 0.32 5.64 -12.88
CA ILE A 122 -0.55 6.50 -12.07
C ILE A 122 -1.86 6.75 -12.80
N THR A 123 -2.98 6.58 -12.10
CA THR A 123 -4.32 6.85 -12.66
C THR A 123 -4.49 8.34 -12.97
N PRO A 124 -5.36 8.71 -13.92
CA PRO A 124 -5.60 10.12 -14.24
C PRO A 124 -5.95 10.99 -13.03
N ASP A 125 -6.76 10.47 -12.11
CA ASP A 125 -7.24 11.19 -10.93
C ASP A 125 -6.12 11.46 -9.90
N ASN A 126 -5.05 10.67 -9.93
CA ASN A 126 -3.93 10.76 -8.99
C ASN A 126 -2.72 11.51 -9.56
N GLN A 127 -2.79 12.01 -10.79
CA GLN A 127 -1.65 12.69 -11.43
C GLN A 127 -1.23 13.95 -10.69
N ASP A 128 -2.18 14.72 -10.18
CA ASP A 128 -1.87 15.95 -9.44
C ASP A 128 -1.15 15.63 -8.13
N ALA A 129 -1.62 14.64 -7.37
CA ALA A 129 -0.97 14.17 -6.15
C ALA A 129 0.43 13.61 -6.46
N PHE A 130 0.56 12.78 -7.49
CA PHE A 130 1.86 12.25 -7.91
C PHE A 130 2.86 13.36 -8.24
N ASN A 131 2.47 14.35 -9.04
CA ASN A 131 3.34 15.47 -9.41
C ASN A 131 3.71 16.35 -8.21
N TYR A 132 2.84 16.45 -7.20
CA TYR A 132 3.13 17.15 -5.95
C TYR A 132 4.20 16.42 -5.14
N TYR A 133 4.04 15.12 -4.90
CA TYR A 133 4.96 14.34 -4.05
C TYR A 133 6.27 13.95 -4.74
N LYS A 134 6.26 13.78 -6.08
CA LYS A 134 7.37 13.26 -6.87
C LYS A 134 8.72 13.95 -6.63
N PRO A 135 8.86 15.29 -6.72
CA PRO A 135 10.18 15.90 -6.57
C PRO A 135 10.81 15.70 -5.19
N MET A 136 10.00 15.47 -4.15
CA MET A 136 10.47 15.20 -2.79
C MET A 136 10.92 13.74 -2.67
N ALA A 137 10.16 12.82 -3.27
CA ALA A 137 10.53 11.41 -3.35
C ALA A 137 11.84 11.18 -4.11
N GLU A 138 12.07 11.88 -5.22
CA GLU A 138 13.33 11.81 -5.99
C GLU A 138 14.55 12.29 -5.18
N MET A 139 14.33 13.20 -4.23
CA MET A 139 15.35 13.72 -3.32
C MET A 139 15.51 12.88 -2.05
N TYR A 140 14.64 11.90 -1.79
CA TYR A 140 14.52 11.24 -0.49
C TYR A 140 15.82 10.56 0.01
N TYR A 141 16.55 9.87 -0.87
CA TYR A 141 17.87 9.31 -0.53
C TYR A 141 19.06 10.19 -0.98
N HIS A 142 18.78 11.36 -1.56
CA HIS A 142 19.80 12.35 -1.93
C HIS A 142 19.97 13.44 -0.86
N SER A 143 19.08 13.52 0.13
CA SER A 143 19.31 14.33 1.31
C SER A 143 20.46 13.71 2.10
N GLU A 144 21.67 14.21 1.83
CA GLU A 144 22.89 13.86 2.53
C GLU A 144 22.81 14.21 4.02
N ILE A 145 23.28 13.27 4.84
CA ILE A 145 24.20 13.44 5.99
C ILE A 145 24.56 14.89 6.35
#